data_AF-A0A9N8W876-F1
#
_entry.id   AF-A0A9N8W876-F1
#
_cell.length_a   1.000
_cell.length_b   1.000
_cell.length_c   1.000
_cell.angle_alpha   90.00
_cell.angle_beta   90.00
_cell.angle_gamma   90.00
#
_symmetry.space_group_name_H-M   'P 1'
#
loop_
_entity.id
_entity.type
_entity.pdbx_description
1 polymer ?
#
loop_
_entity_poly.entity_id
_entity_poly.type
_entity_poly.pdbx_seq_one_letter_code
_entity_poly.pdbx_strand_id
1 'polypeptide(L)' 'MYTPTVGRSVPVSGNVMKCYRRLWGILNNNKIRQEVRRNRYYEKPTIRRKRIRREISEARFKEAVRKKVWLILQMKARGL' A
#
# COMPACT_ATOMS: atom_id res chain seq x y z
N MET A 1 -21.98 11.84 13.18
CA MET A 1 -21.95 10.44 12.73
C MET A 1 -20.99 10.32 11.56
N TYR A 2 -19.91 9.52 11.67
CA TYR A 2 -18.96 9.34 10.57
C TYR A 2 -19.48 8.22 9.66
N THR A 3 -19.90 8.54 8.44
CA THR A 3 -20.32 7.50 7.49
C THR A 3 -19.08 6.81 6.91
N PRO A 4 -19.08 5.47 6.74
CA PRO A 4 -17.93 4.71 6.23
C PRO A 4 -17.52 5.08 4.78
N THR A 5 -18.28 5.95 4.12
CA THR A 5 -18.13 6.40 2.74
C THR A 5 -17.31 7.69 2.59
N VAL A 6 -17.08 8.47 3.66
CA VAL A 6 -16.42 9.79 3.59
C VAL A 6 -14.98 9.72 3.04
N GLY A 7 -14.29 8.57 3.17
CA GLY A 7 -12.94 8.33 2.62
C GLY A 7 -12.87 7.39 1.42
N ARG A 8 -14.02 6.94 0.89
CA ARG A 8 -14.14 5.93 -0.17
C ARG A 8 -15.06 6.38 -1.31
N SER A 9 -15.36 7.68 -1.36
CA SER A 9 -16.17 8.32 -2.39
C SER A 9 -15.28 9.22 -3.24
N VAL A 10 -15.51 9.21 -4.54
CA VAL A 10 -14.88 10.11 -5.50
C VAL A 10 -16.01 10.71 -6.33
N PRO A 11 -16.24 12.04 -6.29
CA PRO A 11 -17.23 12.65 -7.14
C PRO A 11 -16.83 12.45 -8.60
N VAL A 12 -17.80 12.09 -9.43
CA VAL A 12 -17.57 11.89 -10.86
C VAL A 12 -17.57 13.26 -11.54
N SER A 13 -16.48 13.59 -12.24
CA SER A 13 -16.36 14.79 -13.04
C SER A 13 -15.74 14.40 -14.39
N GLY A 14 -16.50 14.60 -15.47
CA GLY A 14 -16.11 14.20 -16.83
C GLY A 14 -15.98 12.69 -16.99
N ASN A 15 -14.77 12.20 -17.24
CA ASN A 15 -14.53 10.80 -17.59
C ASN A 15 -14.64 9.85 -16.37
N VAL A 16 -15.71 9.05 -16.35
CA VAL A 16 -16.00 8.04 -15.31
C VAL A 16 -14.83 7.08 -15.08
N MET A 17 -14.17 6.61 -16.15
CA MET A 17 -13.08 5.64 -16.04
C MET A 17 -11.85 6.23 -15.36
N LYS A 18 -11.61 7.55 -15.50
CA LYS A 18 -10.55 8.26 -14.76
C LYS A 18 -10.90 8.34 -13.27
N CYS A 19 -12.15 8.66 -12.94
CA CYS A 19 -12.64 8.68 -11.56
C CYS A 19 -12.56 7.29 -10.91
N TYR A 20 -12.88 6.22 -11.66
CA TYR A 20 -12.78 4.85 -11.17
C TYR A 20 -11.32 4.44 -10.88
N ARG A 21 -10.38 4.76 -11.78
CA ARG A 21 -8.94 4.52 -11.53
C ARG A 21 -8.44 5.29 -10.30
N ARG A 22 -8.90 6.52 -10.10
CA ARG A 22 -8.58 7.32 -8.90
C ARG A 22 -9.12 6.64 -7.64
N LEU A 23 -10.38 6.22 -7.64
CA LEU A 23 -10.97 5.47 -6.53
C LEU A 23 -10.17 4.20 -6.25
N TRP A 24 -9.75 3.49 -7.30
CA TRP A 24 -8.95 2.27 -7.18
C TRP A 24 -7.61 2.53 -6.50
N GLY A 25 -6.92 3.61 -6.86
CA GLY A 25 -5.71 4.07 -6.18
C GLY A 25 -5.94 4.38 -4.70
N ILE A 26 -7.02 5.09 -4.36
CA ILE A 26 -7.38 5.42 -2.97
C ILE A 26 -7.60 4.13 -2.15
N LEU A 27 -8.36 3.17 -2.68
CA LEU A 27 -8.63 1.91 -1.99
C LEU A 27 -7.37 1.05 -1.78
N ASN A 28 -6.44 1.08 -2.74
CA ASN A 28 -5.16 0.36 -2.64
C ASN A 28 -4.20 1.03 -1.65
N ASN A 29 -4.10 2.37 -1.66
CA ASN A 29 -3.25 3.14 -0.73
C ASN A 29 -3.70 2.93 0.72
N ASN A 30 -5.01 2.93 0.96
CA ASN A 30 -5.60 2.66 2.27
C ASN A 30 -5.63 1.16 2.64
N LYS A 31 -5.09 0.28 1.78
CA LYS A 31 -5.04 -1.19 1.97
C LYS A 31 -6.40 -1.86 2.22
N ILE A 32 -7.52 -1.19 1.91
CA ILE A 32 -8.88 -1.66 2.19
C ILE A 32 -9.16 -3.01 1.52
N ARG A 33 -8.73 -3.18 0.26
CA ARG A 33 -8.94 -4.44 -0.47
C ARG A 33 -8.16 -5.60 0.16
N GLN A 34 -6.97 -5.32 0.67
CA GLN A 34 -6.15 -6.31 1.36
C GLN A 34 -6.79 -6.70 2.70
N GLU A 35 -7.31 -5.72 3.43
CA GLU A 35 -8.03 -5.92 4.69
C GLU A 35 -9.28 -6.78 4.49
N VAL A 36 -10.14 -6.46 3.52
CA VAL A 36 -11.33 -7.26 3.19
C VAL A 36 -10.95 -8.71 2.87
N ARG A 37 -9.85 -8.92 2.12
CA ARG A 37 -9.35 -10.27 1.81
C ARG A 37 -8.87 -11.02 3.04
N ARG A 38 -8.21 -10.33 3.99
CA ARG A 38 -7.71 -10.93 5.24
C ARG A 38 -8.85 -11.26 6.20
N ASN A 39 -9.84 -10.38 6.29
CA ASN A 39 -10.98 -10.53 7.19
C ASN A 39 -12.02 -11.55 6.69
N ARG A 40 -11.84 -12.11 5.48
CA ARG A 40 -12.70 -13.17 4.95
C ARG A 40 -12.71 -14.42 5.86
N TYR A 41 -11.59 -14.73 6.49
CA TYR A 41 -11.44 -15.88 7.38
C TYR A 41 -10.75 -15.48 8.68
N TYR A 42 -11.08 -16.18 9.77
CA TYR A 42 -10.43 -15.95 11.06
C TYR A 42 -8.94 -16.34 11.02
N GLU A 43 -8.07 -15.39 11.37
CA GLU A 43 -6.64 -15.60 11.55
C GLU A 43 -6.33 -15.69 13.06
N LYS A 44 -5.80 -16.84 13.52
CA LYS A 44 -5.36 -16.98 14.92
C LYS A 44 -4.34 -15.87 15.30
N PRO A 45 -4.40 -15.30 16.53
CA PRO A 45 -3.54 -14.19 16.93
C PRO A 45 -2.03 -14.46 16.81
N THR A 46 -1.59 -15.71 17.02
CA THR A 46 -0.18 -16.11 16.88
C THR A 46 0.28 -16.07 15.43
N ILE A 47 -0.55 -16.53 14.50
CA ILE A 47 -0.29 -16.50 13.05
C ILE A 47 -0.25 -15.04 12.58
N ARG A 48 -1.22 -14.23 13.01
CA ARG A 48 -1.25 -12.79 12.72
C ARG A 48 0.04 -12.08 13.14
N ARG A 49 0.55 -12.36 14.35
CA ARG A 49 1.81 -11.78 14.86
C ARG A 49 3.02 -12.19 14.01
N LYS A 50 3.15 -13.49 13.67
CA LYS A 50 4.23 -13.99 12.81
C LYS A 50 4.23 -13.30 11.45
N ARG A 51 3.04 -13.16 10.86
CA ARG A 51 2.84 -12.50 9.58
C ARG A 51 3.21 -11.02 9.62
N ILE A 52 2.72 -10.25 10.59
CA ILE A 52 3.05 -8.83 10.72
C ILE A 52 4.56 -8.63 10.86
N ARG A 53 5.23 -9.46 11.68
CA ARG A 53 6.69 -9.40 11.84
C ARG A 53 7.42 -9.64 10.52
N ARG A 54 6.99 -10.64 9.74
CA ARG A 54 7.53 -10.92 8.40
C ARG A 54 7.33 -9.73 7.46
N GLU A 55 6.11 -9.20 7.37
CA GLU A 55 5.78 -8.05 6.51
C GLU A 55 6.60 -6.80 6.87
N ILE A 56 6.81 -6.54 8.15
CA ILE A 56 7.67 -5.43 8.62
C ILE A 56 9.12 -5.65 8.19
N SER A 57 9.65 -6.87 8.37
CA SER A 57 11.01 -7.21 7.98
C SER A 57 11.23 -7.04 6.47
N GLU A 58 10.32 -7.59 5.65
CA GLU A 58 10.34 -7.47 4.19
C GLU A 58 10.24 -6.00 3.75
N ALA A 59 9.39 -5.20 4.39
CA ALA A 59 9.28 -3.77 4.10
C ALA A 59 10.57 -3.00 4.39
N ARG A 60 11.19 -3.25 5.55
CA ARG A 60 12.48 -2.64 5.94
C ARG A 60 13.59 -3.04 4.99
N PHE A 61 13.66 -4.32 4.63
CA PHE A 61 14.65 -4.82 3.68
C PHE A 61 14.50 -4.17 2.31
N LYS A 62 13.26 -4.11 1.78
CA LYS A 62 12.96 -3.45 0.51
C LYS A 62 13.38 -1.97 0.51
N GLU A 63 13.12 -1.26 1.60
CA GLU A 63 13.52 0.14 1.75
C GLU A 63 15.04 0.30 1.78
N ALA A 64 15.74 -0.55 2.54
CA ALA A 64 17.21 -0.53 2.62
C ALA A 64 17.85 -0.80 1.25
N VAL A 65 17.37 -1.80 0.51
CA VAL A 65 17.82 -2.10 -0.86
C VAL A 65 17.57 -0.90 -1.78
N ARG A 66 16.37 -0.31 -1.73
CA ARG A 66 16.03 0.87 -2.54
C ARG A 66 17.00 2.03 -2.27
N LYS A 67 17.31 2.32 -1.00
CA LYS A 67 18.25 3.39 -0.62
C LYS A 67 19.66 3.13 -1.17
N LYS A 68 20.16 1.90 -1.05
CA LYS A 68 21.48 1.52 -1.58
C LYS A 68 21.56 1.66 -3.10
N VAL A 69 20.57 1.14 -3.82
CA VAL A 69 20.52 1.25 -5.29
C VAL A 69 20.45 2.71 -5.71
N TRP A 70 19.63 3.51 -5.04
CA TRP A 70 19.52 4.94 -5.32
C TRP A 70 20.85 5.68 -5.13
N LEU A 71 21.59 5.37 -4.06
CA LEU A 71 22.92 5.92 -3.82
C LEU A 71 23.90 5.55 -4.95
N ILE A 72 23.94 4.27 -5.35
CA ILE A 72 24.81 3.79 -6.44
C ILE A 72 24.48 4.52 -7.75
N LEU A 73 23.21 4.65 -8.09
CA LEU A 73 22.78 5.39 -9.28
C LEU A 73 23.18 6.87 -9.21
N GLN A 74 23.12 7.47 -8.03
CA GLN A 74 23.54 8.86 -7.81
C GLN A 74 25.06 9.03 -7.92
N MET A 75 25.86 8.06 -7.45
CA MET A 75 27.31 8.03 -7.62
C MET A 75 27.68 7.92 -9.11
N LYS A 76 27.06 6.95 -9.81
CA LYS A 76 27.23 6.77 -11.25
C LYS A 76 26.91 8.04 -12.04
N ALA A 77 25.83 8.73 -11.68
CA ALA A 77 25.45 9.99 -12.34
C ALA A 77 26.46 11.13 -12.12
N ARG A 78 27.27 11.06 -11.05
CA ARG A 78 28.35 12.01 -10.75
C ARG A 78 29.70 11.61 -11.37
N GLY A 79 29.77 10.50 -12.11
CA GLY A 79 31.02 10.01 -12.71
C GLY A 79 31.93 9.27 -11.73
N LEU A 80 31.41 8.83 -10.59
CA LEU A 80 32.05 7.87 -9.68
C LEU A 80 31.72 6.43 -10.09
#